data_AF-A0A9D9ITA5-F1
#
_entry.id   AF-A0A9D9ITA5-F1
#
_cell.length_a   1.000
_cell.length_b   1.000
_cell.length_c   1.000
_cell.angle_alpha   90.00
_cell.angle_beta   90.00
_cell.angle_gamma   90.00
#
_symmetry.space_group_name_H-M   'P 1'
#
loop_
_entity.id
_entity.type
_entity.pdbx_description
1 polymer ?
#
loop_
_entity_poly.entity_id
_entity_poly.type
_entity_poly.pdbx_seq_one_letter_code
_entity_poly.pdbx_strand_id
1 'polypeptide(L)'
;MVFIDKIKSLYPISGETAQALKDAVTLCRFPRKHLLVKAGECCRAAYFIEKGMTRSYWLVDGNEVTTSFSGEGDIVFSMDELYYNNVSSTKLYLTILY
;
A
#
# COMPACT_ATOMS: atom_id res chain seq x y z
N MET A 1 -15.78 -4.77 2.28
CA MET A 1 -14.33 -4.54 2.20
C MET A 1 -14.19 -3.06 1.98
N VAL A 2 -13.54 -2.37 2.91
CA VAL A 2 -13.48 -0.91 2.96
C VAL A 2 -12.99 -0.35 1.62
N PHE A 3 -12.02 -1.01 0.97
CA PHE A 3 -11.51 -0.56 -0.33
C PHE A 3 -12.55 -0.66 -1.45
N ILE A 4 -13.41 -1.69 -1.46
CA ILE A 4 -14.50 -1.82 -2.45
C ILE A 4 -15.53 -0.72 -2.24
N ASP A 5 -15.87 -0.44 -0.98
CA ASP A 5 -16.83 0.62 -0.63
C ASP A 5 -16.26 1.99 -1.01
N LYS A 6 -14.95 2.20 -0.82
CA LYS A 6 -14.24 3.40 -1.29
C LYS A 6 -14.28 3.55 -2.81
N ILE A 7 -13.98 2.49 -3.58
CA ILE A 7 -14.05 2.53 -5.05
C ILE A 7 -15.48 2.87 -5.50
N LYS A 8 -16.49 2.22 -4.92
CA LYS A 8 -17.91 2.48 -5.22
C LYS A 8 -18.34 3.93 -4.93
N SER A 9 -17.76 4.54 -3.90
CA SER A 9 -18.03 5.95 -3.56
C SER A 9 -17.47 6.94 -4.60
N LEU A 10 -16.43 6.54 -5.34
CA LEU A 10 -15.78 7.35 -6.38
C LEU A 10 -16.40 7.10 -7.76
N TYR A 11 -16.77 5.85 -8.04
CA TYR A 11 -17.37 5.46 -9.31
C TYR A 11 -18.28 4.22 -9.14
N PRO A 12 -19.50 4.23 -9.70
CA PRO A 12 -20.38 3.07 -9.61
C PRO A 12 -19.80 1.89 -10.40
N ILE A 13 -19.46 0.81 -9.68
CA ILE A 13 -19.02 -0.46 -10.27
C ILE A 13 -20.11 -1.53 -10.13
N SER A 14 -20.20 -2.42 -11.11
CA SER A 14 -21.15 -3.54 -11.08
C SER A 14 -20.81 -4.54 -9.96
N GLY A 15 -21.77 -5.40 -9.62
CA GLY A 15 -21.55 -6.50 -8.68
C GLY A 15 -20.45 -7.45 -9.14
N GLU A 16 -20.41 -7.74 -10.45
CA GLU A 16 -19.41 -8.61 -11.08
C GLU A 16 -18.00 -8.02 -10.98
N THR A 17 -17.83 -6.73 -11.32
CA THR A 17 -16.53 -6.05 -11.18
C THR A 17 -16.08 -6.00 -9.72
N ALA A 18 -17.00 -5.71 -8.80
CA ALA A 18 -16.68 -5.73 -7.37
C ALA A 18 -16.24 -7.13 -6.89
N GLN A 19 -16.81 -8.20 -7.43
CA GLN A 19 -16.40 -9.56 -7.09
C GLN A 19 -15.02 -9.89 -7.69
N ALA A 20 -14.79 -9.58 -8.96
CA ALA A 20 -13.49 -9.79 -9.62
C ALA A 20 -12.35 -9.06 -8.88
N LEU A 21 -12.58 -7.84 -8.39
CA LEU A 21 -11.62 -7.11 -7.59
C LEU A 21 -11.32 -7.79 -6.25
N LYS A 22 -12.32 -8.39 -5.60
CA LYS A 22 -12.13 -9.15 -4.35
C LYS A 22 -11.33 -10.43 -4.59
N ASP A 23 -11.57 -11.10 -5.71
CA ASP A 23 -10.90 -12.35 -6.05
C ASP A 23 -9.43 -12.12 -6.47
N ALA A 24 -9.10 -10.91 -6.94
CA ALA A 24 -7.76 -10.51 -7.32
C ALA A 24 -6.86 -10.08 -6.14
N VAL A 25 -7.41 -9.95 -4.93
CA VAL A 25 -6.65 -9.53 -3.74
C VAL A 25 -6.50 -10.66 -2.74
N THR A 26 -5.37 -10.67 -2.02
CA THR A 26 -5.13 -11.60 -0.91
C THR A 26 -5.18 -10.83 0.41
N LEU A 27 -5.93 -11.36 1.38
CA LEU A 27 -5.96 -10.78 2.72
C LEU A 27 -4.63 -11.03 3.43
N CYS A 28 -3.94 -9.97 3.79
CA CYS A 28 -2.70 -10.02 4.57
C CYS A 28 -2.90 -9.40 5.95
N ARG A 29 -2.22 -9.94 6.97
CA ARG A 29 -2.18 -9.40 8.32
C ARG A 29 -0.74 -9.28 8.77
N PHE A 30 -0.40 -8.12 9.29
CA PHE A 30 0.97 -7.79 9.65
C PHE A 30 1.01 -7.17 11.04
N PRO A 31 2.09 -7.37 11.81
CA PRO A 31 2.26 -6.73 13.10
C PRO A 31 2.54 -5.23 12.94
N ARG A 32 2.34 -4.48 14.02
CA ARG A 32 2.77 -3.08 14.12
C ARG A 32 4.26 -2.96 13.83
N LYS A 33 4.66 -1.89 13.14
CA LYS A 33 6.02 -1.59 12.66
C LYS A 33 6.57 -2.56 11.61
N HIS A 34 5.74 -3.44 11.04
CA HIS A 34 6.14 -4.26 9.90
C HIS A 34 6.43 -3.39 8.68
N LEU A 35 7.51 -3.68 7.96
CA LEU A 35 7.89 -3.02 6.71
C LEU A 35 7.27 -3.77 5.53
N LEU A 36 6.33 -3.12 4.83
CA LEU A 36 5.67 -3.67 3.65
C LEU A 36 6.47 -3.44 2.36
N VAL A 37 7.15 -2.31 2.30
CA VAL A 37 8.10 -1.96 1.23
C VAL A 37 9.42 -1.67 1.90
N LYS A 38 10.48 -2.33 1.43
CA LYS A 38 11.84 -2.14 1.89
C LYS A 38 12.73 -1.85 0.70
N ALA A 39 13.50 -0.79 0.82
CA ALA A 39 14.57 -0.42 -0.09
C ALA A 39 15.45 -1.63 -0.49
N GLY A 40 15.67 -1.81 -1.80
CA GLY A 40 16.49 -2.91 -2.32
C GLY A 40 15.78 -4.27 -2.44
N GLU A 41 14.55 -4.39 -1.96
CA GLU A 41 13.69 -5.56 -2.16
C GLU A 41 12.61 -5.23 -3.19
N CYS A 42 12.12 -6.25 -3.91
CA CYS A 42 11.05 -6.09 -4.90
C CYS A 42 9.90 -7.00 -4.49
N CYS A 43 8.83 -6.39 -3.97
CA CYS A 43 7.64 -7.10 -3.52
C CYS A 43 6.51 -7.01 -4.57
N ARG A 44 6.59 -6.05 -5.52
CA ARG A 44 5.64 -5.84 -6.65
C ARG A 44 4.17 -5.94 -6.24
N ALA A 45 3.86 -5.47 -5.04
CA ALA A 45 2.52 -5.55 -4.47
C ALA A 45 1.94 -4.16 -4.28
N ALA A 46 0.64 -4.05 -4.52
CA ALA A 46 -0.16 -2.93 -4.05
C ALA A 46 -1.06 -3.40 -2.91
N TYR A 47 -1.15 -2.59 -1.87
CA TYR A 47 -1.87 -2.91 -0.65
C TYR A 47 -3.06 -1.97 -0.50
N PHE A 48 -4.26 -2.54 -0.46
CA PHE A 48 -5.45 -1.83 0.01
C PHE A 48 -5.52 -1.95 1.53
N ILE A 49 -5.72 -0.84 2.22
CA ILE A 49 -5.75 -0.81 3.67
C ILE A 49 -7.19 -1.07 4.13
N GLU A 50 -7.47 -2.31 4.55
CA GLU A 50 -8.78 -2.68 5.12
C GLU A 50 -8.94 -2.27 6.58
N LYS A 51 -7.82 -2.24 7.32
CA LYS A 51 -7.75 -1.84 8.71
C LYS A 51 -6.33 -1.41 9.03
N GLY A 52 -6.19 -0.30 9.75
CA GLY A 52 -4.87 0.19 10.14
C GLY A 52 -4.46 1.49 9.44
N MET A 53 -3.21 1.87 9.63
CA MET A 53 -2.56 2.94 8.87
C MET A 53 -1.12 2.62 8.62
N THR A 54 -0.66 3.17 7.52
CA THR A 54 0.72 3.07 7.10
C THR A 54 1.36 4.45 7.09
N ARG A 55 2.68 4.47 7.25
CA ARG A 55 3.53 5.65 7.08
C ARG A 55 4.55 5.34 6.00
N SER A 56 4.58 6.20 5.00
CA SER A 56 5.63 6.21 3.98
C SER A 56 6.70 7.23 4.39
N TYR A 57 7.97 6.83 4.31
CA TYR A 57 9.09 7.72 4.65
C TYR A 57 10.34 7.40 3.84
N TRP A 58 11.19 8.41 3.71
CA TRP A 58 12.48 8.35 3.04
C TRP A 58 13.63 8.41 4.02
N LEU A 59 14.77 7.78 3.69
CA LEU A 59 16.02 8.04 4.41
C LEU A 59 16.83 9.13 3.70
N VAL A 60 17.10 10.21 4.43
CA VAL A 60 17.97 11.32 4.01
C VAL A 60 19.06 11.47 5.06
N ASP A 61 20.31 11.19 4.68
CA ASP A 61 21.47 11.20 5.58
C ASP A 61 21.27 10.39 6.87
N GLY A 62 20.61 9.23 6.73
CA GLY A 62 20.29 8.34 7.85
C GLY A 62 19.05 8.74 8.67
N ASN A 63 18.42 9.88 8.38
CA ASN A 63 17.22 10.36 9.08
C ASN A 63 15.94 10.01 8.31
N GLU A 64 14.89 9.66 9.04
CA GLU A 64 13.56 9.42 8.46
C GLU A 64 12.85 10.73 8.14
N VAL A 65 12.49 10.92 6.87
CA VAL A 65 11.63 12.00 6.39
C VAL A 65 10.30 11.41 5.97
N THR A 66 9.24 11.63 6.74
CA THR A 66 7.91 11.12 6.43
C THR A 66 7.31 11.87 5.24
N THR A 67 6.80 11.14 4.26
CA THR A 67 6.19 11.71 3.05
C THR A 67 4.68 11.64 3.05
N SER A 68 4.10 10.59 3.63
CA SER A 68 2.65 10.43 3.69
C SER A 68 2.21 9.44 4.76
N PHE A 69 0.95 9.55 5.14
CA PHE A 69 0.21 8.56 5.90
C PHE A 69 -0.99 8.11 5.07
N SER A 70 -1.36 6.84 5.18
CA SER A 70 -2.49 6.27 4.46
C SER A 70 -3.28 5.35 5.39
N GLY A 71 -4.59 5.53 5.45
CA GLY A 71 -5.50 4.85 6.36
C GLY A 71 -6.50 3.94 5.64
N GLU A 72 -7.57 3.55 6.34
CA GLU A 72 -8.57 2.63 5.81
C GLU A 72 -9.21 3.13 4.50
N GLY A 73 -9.27 2.26 3.49
CA GLY A 73 -9.75 2.57 2.15
C GLY A 73 -8.68 3.15 1.21
N ASP A 74 -7.52 3.55 1.72
CA ASP A 74 -6.40 3.99 0.87
C ASP A 74 -5.67 2.80 0.23
N ILE A 75 -4.94 3.09 -0.85
CA ILE A 75 -4.03 2.18 -1.52
C ILE A 75 -2.59 2.67 -1.34
N VAL A 76 -1.67 1.75 -1.09
CA VAL A 76 -0.25 2.05 -0.99
C VAL A 76 0.60 1.05 -1.75
N PHE A 77 1.65 1.54 -2.43
CA PHE A 77 2.57 0.75 -3.22
C PHE A 77 3.86 1.53 -3.50
N SER A 78 4.90 0.84 -3.95
CA SER A 78 6.11 1.49 -4.46
C SER A 78 5.92 1.86 -5.93
N MET A 79 6.04 3.16 -6.25
CA MET A 79 5.99 3.65 -7.64
C MET A 79 7.10 3.03 -8.50
N ASP A 80 8.31 2.88 -7.92
CA ASP A 80 9.48 2.33 -8.60
C ASP A 80 9.23 0.88 -9.05
N GLU A 81 8.63 0.08 -8.17
CA GLU A 81 8.35 -1.33 -8.44
C GLU A 81 7.17 -1.51 -9.39
N LEU A 82 6.09 -0.74 -9.18
CA LEU A 82 4.84 -0.98 -9.89
C LEU A 82 4.77 -0.30 -11.26
N TYR A 83 5.31 0.91 -11.41
CA TYR A 83 5.26 1.65 -12.68
C TYR A 83 6.50 1.49 -13.53
N TYR A 84 7.68 1.49 -12.91
CA TYR A 84 8.95 1.51 -13.65
C TYR A 84 9.63 0.15 -13.72
N ASN A 85 9.06 -0.86 -13.07
CA ASN A 85 9.62 -2.20 -12.96
C ASN A 85 11.07 -2.19 -12.44
N ASN A 86 11.39 -1.19 -11.63
CA ASN A 86 12.69 -1.01 -11.00
C ASN A 86 12.66 -1.58 -9.58
N VAL A 87 13.83 -1.89 -9.05
CA VAL A 87 13.95 -2.13 -7.61
C VAL A 87 13.59 -0.83 -6.89
N SER A 88 12.83 -0.94 -5.80
CA SER A 88 12.52 0.21 -4.93
C SER A 88 13.78 1.03 -4.70
N SER A 89 13.75 2.32 -5.08
CA SER A 89 14.84 3.23 -4.79
C SER A 89 15.15 3.16 -3.31
N THR A 90 16.43 3.27 -2.95
CA THR A 90 17.00 2.90 -1.64
C THR A 90 16.41 3.65 -0.43
N LYS A 91 15.39 4.48 -0.65
CA LYS A 91 14.82 5.41 0.30
C LYS A 91 13.39 5.08 0.69
N LEU A 92 12.55 4.41 -0.10
CA LEU A 92 11.13 4.25 0.28
C LEU A 92 10.93 3.11 1.29
N TYR A 93 10.37 3.45 2.44
CA TYR A 93 9.92 2.50 3.45
C TYR A 93 8.44 2.75 3.75
N LEU A 94 7.69 1.65 3.87
CA LEU A 94 6.29 1.71 4.26
C LEU A 94 6.07 0.85 5.51
N THR A 95 5.69 1.48 6.62
CA THR A 95 5.50 0.78 7.90
C THR A 95 4.08 0.88 8.40
N ILE A 96 3.60 -0.19 9.06
CA ILE A 96 2.27 -0.21 9.68
C ILE A 96 2.36 0.44 11.06
N LEU A 97 1.53 1.44 11.31
CA LEU A 97 1.52 2.19 12.56
C LEU A 97 0.56 1.66 13.60
N TYR A 98 -0.58 1.09 13.17
CA TYR A 98 -1.62 0.52 14.00
C TYR A 98 -2.37 -0.59 13.27
#